data_AF-A0A1I3PW76-F1
#
_entry.id   AF-A0A1I3PW76-F1
#
_cell.length_a   1.000
_cell.length_b   1.000
_cell.length_c   1.000
_cell.angle_alpha   90.00
_cell.angle_beta   90.00
_cell.angle_gamma   90.00
#
_symmetry.space_group_name_H-M   'P 1'
#
loop_
_entity.id
_entity.type
_entity.pdbx_description
1 polymer ?
#
loop_
_entity_poly.entity_id
_entity_poly.type
_entity_poly.pdbx_seq_one_letter_code
_entity_poly.pdbx_strand_id
1 'polypeptide(L)'
;MNVQAFLITFREAFEAILIVGIIVSYLNRIGQSKWVKYVWVGVTLAVLASLGVALLFQNVLDGYATMASKDYLRIGILFVSAGLLTHMILFMSKQNREMRTKLQSRVALILTTGGALNMIAHSFLVTLREGVETVFFFAAISGGDISKALQSWGALAGLLAAAALGVAVFKGSKRIPIGTFFKATSVFLVMIAAGLFVQAVGGLQDAGVVGSVYKTPGGQTAAMYDLTWLLPEHPVDETNYIRDTGEHPVFHGELGVFFRAFLGYSEDPSLEEFALYWLYYVFVFVMIARQRKKASLAEAPAQQAEAAGTASAAAAAAPLPQEPESAGAGGMGEKPARKGKPTAV
;
A
#
# COMPACT_ATOMS: atom_id res chain seq x y z
N MET A 1 20.01 3.77 0.50
CA MET A 1 19.38 3.04 1.63
C MET A 1 18.53 3.89 2.57
N ASN A 2 18.97 5.07 3.04
CA ASN A 2 18.23 5.85 4.05
C ASN A 2 16.75 6.14 3.69
N VAL A 3 16.46 6.55 2.45
CA VAL A 3 15.09 6.85 2.02
C VAL A 3 14.21 5.59 1.97
N GLN A 4 14.75 4.47 1.48
CA GLN A 4 14.00 3.20 1.47
C GLN A 4 13.69 2.73 2.89
N ALA A 5 14.70 2.72 3.76
CA ALA A 5 14.54 2.35 5.16
C ALA A 5 13.53 3.26 5.87
N PHE A 6 13.56 4.57 5.59
CA PHE A 6 12.55 5.52 6.08
C PHE A 6 11.14 5.14 5.63
N LEU A 7 10.92 4.95 4.32
CA LEU A 7 9.59 4.68 3.77
C LEU A 7 9.02 3.36 4.28
N ILE A 8 9.86 2.31 4.34
CA ILE A 8 9.50 1.00 4.85
C ILE A 8 9.15 1.09 6.33
N THR A 9 10.07 1.54 7.18
CA THR A 9 9.82 1.59 8.63
C THR A 9 8.65 2.48 8.99
N PHE A 10 8.54 3.63 8.32
CA PHE A 10 7.42 4.54 8.54
C PHE A 10 6.08 3.88 8.23
N ARG A 11 5.99 3.15 7.11
CA ARG A 11 4.76 2.44 6.73
C ARG A 11 4.44 1.34 7.73
N GLU A 12 5.35 0.40 7.93
CA GLU A 12 5.10 -0.80 8.74
C GLU A 12 4.81 -0.42 10.20
N ALA A 13 5.57 0.54 10.75
CA ALA A 13 5.31 1.05 12.09
C ALA A 13 3.97 1.80 12.17
N PHE A 14 3.60 2.60 11.16
CA PHE A 14 2.33 3.31 11.15
C PHE A 14 1.13 2.34 11.03
N GLU A 15 1.24 1.28 10.23
CA GLU A 15 0.24 0.22 10.14
C GLU A 15 0.06 -0.49 11.49
N ALA A 16 1.15 -0.91 12.13
CA ALA A 16 1.12 -1.50 13.46
C ALA A 16 0.47 -0.55 14.49
N ILE A 17 0.84 0.74 14.49
CA ILE A 17 0.26 1.76 15.37
C ILE A 17 -1.25 1.94 15.13
N LEU A 18 -1.69 1.95 13.86
CA LEU A 18 -3.12 2.08 13.54
C LEU A 18 -3.91 0.86 14.03
N ILE A 19 -3.42 -0.35 13.81
CA ILE A 19 -4.14 -1.56 14.23
C ILE A 19 -4.20 -1.64 15.76
N VAL A 20 -3.06 -1.46 16.45
CA VAL A 20 -3.00 -1.45 17.92
C VAL A 20 -3.87 -0.33 18.48
N GLY A 21 -3.80 0.87 17.90
CA GLY A 21 -4.58 2.01 18.34
C GLY A 21 -6.09 1.84 18.14
N ILE A 22 -6.53 1.15 17.08
CA ILE A 22 -7.94 0.76 16.89
C ILE A 22 -8.38 -0.19 18.01
N ILE A 23 -7.57 -1.21 18.34
CA ILE A 23 -7.87 -2.16 19.40
C ILE A 23 -7.97 -1.44 20.76
N VAL A 24 -6.99 -0.59 21.08
CA VAL A 24 -6.97 0.19 22.32
C VAL A 24 -8.15 1.16 22.39
N SER A 25 -8.43 1.88 21.30
CA SER A 25 -9.58 2.80 21.21
C SER A 25 -10.90 2.06 21.42
N TYR A 26 -11.06 0.89 20.81
CA TYR A 26 -12.25 0.06 20.98
C TYR A 26 -12.41 -0.44 22.43
N LEU A 27 -11.35 -0.94 23.05
CA LEU A 27 -11.36 -1.37 24.45
C LEU A 27 -11.73 -0.24 25.42
N ASN A 28 -11.21 0.96 25.17
CA ASN A 28 -11.57 2.15 25.96
C ASN A 28 -13.04 2.54 25.75
N ARG A 29 -13.56 2.44 24.53
CA ARG A 29 -14.96 2.76 24.20
C ARG A 29 -15.97 1.84 24.90
N ILE A 30 -15.65 0.56 25.06
CA ILE A 30 -16.50 -0.41 25.76
C ILE A 30 -16.26 -0.44 27.28
N GLY A 31 -15.46 0.47 27.84
CA GLY A 31 -15.16 0.55 29.26
C GLY A 31 -14.23 -0.55 29.79
N GLN A 32 -13.59 -1.33 28.91
CA GLN A 32 -12.72 -2.46 29.25
C GLN A 32 -11.23 -2.08 29.18
N SER A 33 -10.88 -0.88 29.67
CA SER A 33 -9.50 -0.36 29.67
C SER A 33 -8.51 -1.26 30.43
N LYS A 34 -9.00 -2.07 31.38
CA LYS A 34 -8.21 -3.10 32.10
C LYS A 34 -7.51 -4.09 31.17
N TRP A 35 -8.03 -4.29 29.95
CA TRP A 35 -7.48 -5.24 28.98
C TRP A 35 -6.39 -4.64 28.08
N VAL A 36 -6.23 -3.31 28.08
CA VAL A 36 -5.20 -2.62 27.29
C VAL A 36 -3.80 -3.08 27.68
N LYS A 37 -3.56 -3.41 28.96
CA LYS A 37 -2.27 -3.96 29.41
C LYS A 37 -1.88 -5.24 28.67
N TYR A 38 -2.85 -6.10 28.34
CA TYR A 38 -2.61 -7.35 27.62
C TYR A 38 -2.27 -7.12 26.15
N VAL A 39 -2.85 -6.08 25.54
CA VAL A 39 -2.47 -5.64 24.19
C VAL A 39 -1.00 -5.21 24.19
N TRP A 40 -0.58 -4.39 25.15
CA TRP A 40 0.82 -3.96 25.26
C TRP A 40 1.79 -5.11 25.52
N VAL A 41 1.40 -6.11 26.31
CA VAL A 41 2.21 -7.33 26.48
C VAL A 41 2.40 -8.05 25.14
N GLY A 42 1.32 -8.23 24.35
CA GLY A 42 1.42 -8.86 23.03
C GLY A 42 2.29 -8.05 22.05
N VAL A 43 2.13 -6.72 22.03
CA VAL A 43 2.96 -5.81 21.21
C VAL A 43 4.44 -5.91 21.58
N THR A 44 4.76 -5.83 22.88
CA THR A 44 6.16 -5.93 23.34
C THR A 44 6.76 -7.29 22.98
N LEU A 45 6.03 -8.38 23.19
CA LEU A 45 6.46 -9.72 22.78
C LEU A 45 6.68 -9.81 21.26
N ALA A 46 5.83 -9.18 20.46
CA ALA A 46 5.96 -9.17 19.01
C ALA A 46 7.19 -8.39 18.54
N VAL A 47 7.47 -7.24 19.15
CA VAL A 47 8.68 -6.46 18.84
C VAL A 47 9.94 -7.26 19.18
N LEU A 48 9.98 -7.88 20.37
CA LEU A 48 11.10 -8.75 20.77
C LEU A 48 11.25 -9.95 19.83
N ALA A 49 10.14 -10.60 19.46
CA ALA A 49 10.15 -11.72 18.53
C ALA A 49 10.61 -11.27 17.12
N SER A 50 10.22 -10.08 16.66
CA SER A 50 10.65 -9.54 15.36
C SER A 50 12.15 -9.25 15.33
N LEU A 51 12.71 -8.73 16.43
CA LEU A 51 14.16 -8.60 16.60
C LEU A 51 14.83 -9.98 16.60
N GLY A 52 14.25 -10.97 17.28
CA GLY A 52 14.70 -12.36 17.25
C GLY A 52 14.71 -12.96 15.84
N VAL A 53 13.67 -12.69 15.04
CA VAL A 53 13.60 -13.09 13.63
C VAL A 53 14.69 -12.41 12.81
N ALA A 54 14.93 -11.11 13.02
CA ALA A 54 16.01 -10.38 12.34
C ALA A 54 17.39 -11.00 12.63
N LEU A 55 17.67 -11.31 13.90
CA LEU A 55 18.93 -11.94 14.32
C LEU A 55 19.08 -13.35 13.78
N LEU A 56 18.02 -14.16 13.86
CA LEU A 56 18.01 -15.52 13.32
C LEU A 56 18.23 -15.51 11.81
N PHE A 57 17.60 -14.58 11.11
CA PHE A 57 17.76 -14.41 9.67
C PHE A 57 19.19 -14.02 9.30
N GLN A 58 19.78 -13.06 10.03
CA GLN A 58 21.19 -12.67 9.84
C GLN A 58 22.14 -13.84 10.10
N ASN A 59 21.91 -14.60 11.17
CA ASN A 59 22.72 -15.78 11.48
C ASN A 59 22.62 -16.87 10.40
N VAL A 60 21.44 -17.06 9.81
CA VAL A 60 21.26 -17.99 8.68
C VAL A 60 22.04 -17.50 7.46
N LEU A 61 21.98 -16.22 7.12
CA LEU A 61 22.75 -15.62 6.01
C LEU A 61 24.26 -15.79 6.20
N ASP A 62 24.75 -15.52 7.41
CA ASP A 62 26.17 -15.59 7.74
C ASP A 62 26.69 -17.05 7.76
N GLY A 63 25.82 -18.01 8.09
CA GLY A 63 26.14 -19.44 8.17
C GLY A 63 26.44 -20.13 6.83
N TYR A 64 26.13 -19.52 5.69
CA TYR A 64 26.50 -20.07 4.38
C TYR A 64 27.98 -19.77 4.07
N ALA A 65 28.80 -20.82 3.88
CA ALA A 65 30.25 -20.68 3.73
C ALA A 65 30.71 -20.31 2.31
N THR A 66 29.96 -20.70 1.26
CA THR A 66 30.31 -20.51 -0.15
C THR A 66 29.69 -19.25 -0.74
N MET A 67 30.47 -18.48 -1.51
CA MET A 67 29.99 -17.26 -2.17
C MET A 67 28.79 -17.53 -3.08
N ALA A 68 28.84 -18.59 -3.89
CA ALA A 68 27.72 -18.99 -4.75
C ALA A 68 26.42 -19.25 -3.96
N SER A 69 26.49 -19.89 -2.78
CA SER A 69 25.31 -20.14 -1.96
C SER A 69 24.73 -18.86 -1.35
N LYS A 70 25.59 -17.88 -1.04
CA LYS A 70 25.14 -16.54 -0.58
C LYS A 70 24.42 -15.80 -1.69
N ASP A 71 24.89 -15.90 -2.94
CA ASP A 71 24.27 -15.22 -4.07
C ASP A 71 22.88 -15.81 -4.38
N TYR A 72 22.74 -17.14 -4.39
CA TYR A 72 21.41 -17.78 -4.52
C TYR A 72 20.44 -17.40 -3.41
N LEU A 73 20.93 -17.34 -2.16
CA LEU A 73 20.13 -16.93 -1.02
C LEU A 73 19.66 -15.47 -1.17
N ARG A 74 20.56 -14.56 -1.59
CA ARG A 74 20.23 -13.15 -1.88
C ARG A 74 19.18 -13.02 -2.97
N ILE A 75 19.34 -13.74 -4.08
CA ILE A 75 18.37 -13.78 -5.18
C ILE A 75 17.00 -14.26 -4.66
N GLY A 76 17.00 -15.32 -3.83
CA GLY A 76 15.79 -15.83 -3.19
C GLY A 76 15.10 -14.78 -2.31
N ILE A 77 15.87 -14.03 -1.52
CA ILE A 77 15.35 -12.93 -0.69
C ILE A 77 14.70 -11.85 -1.55
N LEU A 78 15.33 -11.47 -2.67
CA LEU A 78 14.76 -10.47 -3.58
C LEU A 78 13.41 -10.93 -4.15
N PHE A 79 13.29 -12.19 -4.59
CA PHE A 79 12.01 -12.75 -5.06
C PHE A 79 10.94 -12.81 -3.96
N VAL A 80 11.31 -13.32 -2.78
CA VAL A 80 10.38 -13.42 -1.64
C VAL A 80 9.91 -12.03 -1.24
N SER A 81 10.82 -11.06 -1.12
CA SER A 81 10.47 -9.69 -0.75
C SER A 81 9.66 -8.98 -1.82
N ALA A 82 9.96 -9.15 -3.12
CA ALA A 82 9.12 -8.65 -4.20
C ALA A 82 7.70 -9.26 -4.15
N GLY A 83 7.59 -10.57 -3.89
CA GLY A 83 6.31 -11.27 -3.71
C GLY A 83 5.51 -10.76 -2.51
N LEU A 84 6.16 -10.57 -1.35
CA LEU A 84 5.56 -10.01 -0.15
C LEU A 84 5.08 -8.56 -0.37
N LEU A 85 5.91 -7.70 -1.00
CA LEU A 85 5.53 -6.33 -1.36
C LEU A 85 4.31 -6.33 -2.26
N THR A 86 4.32 -7.17 -3.31
CA THR A 86 3.19 -7.34 -4.23
C THR A 86 1.93 -7.75 -3.47
N HIS A 87 2.04 -8.73 -2.58
CA HIS A 87 0.93 -9.21 -1.77
C HIS A 87 0.32 -8.09 -0.92
N MET A 88 1.16 -7.29 -0.24
CA MET A 88 0.71 -6.18 0.59
C MET A 88 0.06 -5.06 -0.21
N ILE A 89 0.63 -4.69 -1.36
CA ILE A 89 0.05 -3.70 -2.29
C ILE A 89 -1.36 -4.15 -2.68
N LEU A 90 -1.52 -5.44 -3.00
CA LEU A 90 -2.81 -6.04 -3.38
C LEU A 90 -3.77 -6.24 -2.18
N PHE A 91 -3.25 -6.33 -0.96
CA PHE A 91 -4.06 -6.46 0.26
C PHE A 91 -4.66 -5.10 0.65
N MET A 92 -3.85 -4.05 0.64
CA MET A 92 -4.30 -2.69 0.92
C MET A 92 -5.33 -2.18 -0.09
N SER A 93 -5.19 -2.54 -1.37
CA SER A 93 -6.20 -2.19 -2.39
C SER A 93 -7.57 -2.82 -2.14
N LYS A 94 -7.64 -3.98 -1.46
CA LYS A 94 -8.90 -4.63 -1.06
C LYS A 94 -9.51 -4.02 0.19
N GLN A 95 -8.69 -3.56 1.13
CA GLN A 95 -9.13 -3.22 2.48
C GLN A 95 -9.83 -1.85 2.60
N ASN A 96 -9.85 -1.06 1.52
CA ASN A 96 -10.24 0.35 1.54
C ASN A 96 -11.76 0.65 1.61
N ARG A 97 -12.61 -0.32 1.95
CA ARG A 97 -14.07 -0.05 2.11
C ARG A 97 -14.79 -0.79 3.24
N GLU A 98 -14.20 -1.84 3.83
CA GLU A 98 -14.91 -2.68 4.81
C GLU A 98 -14.44 -2.52 6.27
N MET A 99 -13.35 -1.79 6.52
CA MET A 99 -12.72 -1.74 7.86
C MET A 99 -13.62 -1.13 8.94
N ARG A 100 -14.43 -0.11 8.65
CA ARG A 100 -15.26 0.52 9.69
C ARG A 100 -16.39 -0.40 10.20
N THR A 101 -16.88 -1.32 9.37
CA THR A 101 -18.06 -2.13 9.68
C THR A 101 -17.70 -3.56 10.11
N LYS A 102 -16.60 -4.15 9.58
CA LYS A 102 -16.16 -5.51 9.94
C LYS A 102 -15.26 -5.59 11.19
N LEU A 103 -14.59 -4.50 11.57
CA LEU A 103 -13.79 -4.49 12.81
C LEU A 103 -14.69 -4.51 14.06
N GLN A 104 -15.85 -3.86 14.03
CA GLN A 104 -16.79 -3.89 15.16
C GLN A 104 -17.33 -5.29 15.42
N SER A 105 -17.64 -6.07 14.37
CA SER A 105 -18.14 -7.44 14.53
C SER A 105 -17.06 -8.45 14.93
N ARG A 106 -15.82 -8.31 14.46
CA ARG A 106 -14.72 -9.21 14.84
C ARG A 106 -14.22 -8.99 16.26
N VAL A 107 -14.16 -7.73 16.74
CA VAL A 107 -13.77 -7.48 18.13
C VAL A 107 -14.89 -7.86 19.11
N ALA A 108 -16.16 -7.72 18.71
CA ALA A 108 -17.28 -8.27 19.47
C ALA A 108 -17.17 -9.80 19.65
N LEU A 109 -16.72 -10.52 18.61
CA LEU A 109 -16.56 -11.98 18.64
C LEU A 109 -15.35 -12.44 19.49
N ILE A 110 -14.28 -11.65 19.53
CA ILE A 110 -13.13 -11.88 20.43
C ILE A 110 -13.54 -11.69 21.90
N LEU A 111 -14.43 -10.73 22.17
CA LEU A 111 -14.95 -10.49 23.52
C LEU A 111 -15.93 -11.55 24.00
N THR A 112 -16.65 -12.22 23.09
CA THR A 112 -17.60 -13.28 23.46
C THR A 112 -16.94 -14.62 23.80
N THR A 113 -15.66 -14.85 23.45
CA THR A 113 -15.07 -16.21 23.55
C THR A 113 -13.71 -16.32 24.25
N GLY A 114 -13.02 -15.25 24.70
CA GLY A 114 -12.02 -15.53 25.75
C GLY A 114 -11.03 -14.46 26.19
N GLY A 115 -10.71 -14.53 27.48
CA GLY A 115 -9.38 -14.69 28.08
C GLY A 115 -8.27 -13.69 27.74
N ALA A 116 -7.47 -13.32 28.76
CA ALA A 116 -6.32 -12.42 28.59
C ALA A 116 -5.34 -12.95 27.53
N LEU A 117 -5.23 -14.27 27.42
CA LEU A 117 -4.40 -14.97 26.46
C LEU A 117 -4.79 -14.68 25.00
N ASN A 118 -6.08 -14.62 24.66
CA ASN A 118 -6.51 -14.37 23.29
C ASN A 118 -6.17 -12.94 22.85
N MET A 119 -6.29 -11.98 23.78
CA MET A 119 -5.92 -10.59 23.52
C MET A 119 -4.41 -10.43 23.30
N ILE A 120 -3.60 -11.09 24.13
CA ILE A 120 -2.14 -11.14 23.96
C ILE A 120 -1.80 -11.79 22.62
N ALA A 121 -2.34 -12.97 22.33
CA ALA A 121 -2.05 -13.70 21.10
C ALA A 121 -2.46 -12.91 19.85
N HIS A 122 -3.64 -12.28 19.86
CA HIS A 122 -4.10 -11.49 18.71
C HIS A 122 -3.22 -10.26 18.46
N SER A 123 -2.96 -9.46 19.50
CA SER A 123 -2.09 -8.28 19.38
C SER A 123 -0.65 -8.66 19.02
N PHE A 124 -0.16 -9.79 19.56
CA PHE A 124 1.12 -10.37 19.19
C PHE A 124 1.18 -10.75 17.71
N LEU A 125 0.27 -11.59 17.22
CA LEU A 125 0.31 -12.10 15.84
C LEU A 125 0.18 -10.98 14.81
N VAL A 126 -0.69 -10.01 15.07
CA VAL A 126 -0.90 -8.89 14.16
C VAL A 126 0.34 -7.98 14.11
N THR A 127 0.94 -7.68 15.27
CA THR A 127 2.16 -6.84 15.31
C THR A 127 3.38 -7.58 14.79
N LEU A 128 3.49 -8.89 15.06
CA LEU A 128 4.58 -9.75 14.60
C LEU A 128 4.61 -9.81 13.08
N ARG A 129 3.45 -9.86 12.41
CA ARG A 129 3.38 -9.84 10.95
C ARG A 129 4.10 -8.63 10.36
N GLU A 130 3.75 -7.43 10.83
CA GLU A 130 4.36 -6.17 10.35
C GLU A 130 5.88 -6.14 10.66
N GLY A 131 6.28 -6.67 11.82
CA GLY A 131 7.68 -6.79 12.19
C GLY A 131 8.47 -7.76 11.31
N VAL A 132 7.91 -8.93 11.01
CA VAL A 132 8.51 -9.92 10.09
C VAL A 132 8.62 -9.36 8.68
N GLU A 133 7.57 -8.70 8.18
CA GLU A 133 7.59 -8.02 6.87
C GLU A 133 8.70 -6.96 6.82
N THR A 134 8.85 -6.14 7.86
CA THR A 134 9.95 -5.17 7.99
C THR A 134 11.32 -5.85 7.86
N VAL A 135 11.53 -7.01 8.50
CA VAL A 135 12.78 -7.76 8.42
C VAL A 135 13.08 -8.24 7.00
N PHE A 136 12.09 -8.80 6.30
CA PHE A 136 12.26 -9.24 4.90
C PHE A 136 12.56 -8.06 3.97
N PHE A 137 11.91 -6.92 4.17
CA PHE A 137 12.17 -5.73 3.38
C PHE A 137 13.55 -5.14 3.65
N PHE A 138 13.97 -5.13 4.91
CA PHE A 138 15.32 -4.72 5.29
C PHE A 138 16.38 -5.62 4.67
N ALA A 139 16.20 -6.94 4.72
CA ALA A 139 17.09 -7.88 4.08
C ALA A 139 17.21 -7.65 2.56
N ALA A 140 16.10 -7.32 1.89
CA ALA A 140 16.09 -7.05 0.46
C ALA A 140 16.83 -5.76 0.09
N ILE A 141 16.55 -4.65 0.79
CA ILE A 141 17.17 -3.35 0.47
C ILE A 141 18.65 -3.25 0.90
N SER A 142 19.10 -4.12 1.80
CA SER A 142 20.48 -4.12 2.29
C SER A 142 21.36 -5.20 1.67
N GLY A 143 20.84 -5.99 0.73
CA GLY A 143 21.59 -7.08 0.11
C GLY A 143 21.93 -8.23 1.06
N GLY A 144 21.08 -8.46 2.07
CA GLY A 144 21.27 -9.49 3.09
C GLY A 144 22.10 -9.05 4.30
N ASP A 145 22.18 -7.75 4.58
CA ASP A 145 22.80 -7.23 5.81
C ASP A 145 21.77 -6.38 6.58
N ILE A 146 20.90 -7.05 7.34
CA ILE A 146 19.77 -6.39 7.99
C ILE A 146 20.26 -5.34 9.00
N SER A 147 21.43 -5.57 9.61
CA SER A 147 22.06 -4.67 10.58
C SER A 147 22.30 -3.28 9.98
N LYS A 148 22.78 -3.20 8.74
CA LYS A 148 22.94 -1.92 8.04
C LYS A 148 21.63 -1.16 7.88
N ALA A 149 20.52 -1.86 7.57
CA ALA A 149 19.22 -1.23 7.43
C ALA A 149 18.67 -0.76 8.79
N LEU A 150 18.80 -1.58 9.84
CA LEU A 150 18.40 -1.24 11.21
C LEU A 150 19.14 -0.04 11.79
N GLN A 151 20.43 0.08 11.51
CA GLN A 151 21.28 1.19 11.99
C GLN A 151 21.18 2.45 11.12
N SER A 152 20.41 2.40 10.03
CA SER A 152 20.25 3.56 9.15
C SER A 152 19.49 4.70 9.84
N TRP A 153 19.91 5.94 9.57
CA TRP A 153 19.19 7.12 10.05
C TRP A 153 17.76 7.18 9.48
N GLY A 154 17.58 6.60 8.30
CA GLY A 154 16.28 6.42 7.66
C GLY A 154 15.29 5.62 8.51
N ALA A 155 15.69 4.44 8.98
CA ALA A 155 14.83 3.59 9.82
C ALA A 155 14.39 4.30 11.10
N LEU A 156 15.33 4.95 11.80
CA LEU A 156 15.04 5.71 13.00
C LEU A 156 14.09 6.89 12.73
N ALA A 157 14.36 7.68 11.69
CA ALA A 157 13.51 8.80 11.29
C ALA A 157 12.10 8.32 10.88
N GLY A 158 12.00 7.18 10.20
CA GLY A 158 10.73 6.59 9.80
C GLY A 158 9.89 6.15 11.00
N LEU A 159 10.52 5.49 11.97
CA LEU A 159 9.86 5.07 13.22
C LEU A 159 9.35 6.28 14.02
N LEU A 160 10.18 7.32 14.17
CA LEU A 160 9.80 8.55 14.88
C LEU A 160 8.66 9.29 14.16
N ALA A 161 8.73 9.38 12.83
CA ALA A 161 7.66 9.97 12.03
C ALA A 161 6.34 9.19 12.15
N ALA A 162 6.40 7.85 12.16
CA ALA A 162 5.23 7.00 12.33
C ALA A 162 4.58 7.19 13.71
N ALA A 163 5.41 7.24 14.76
CA ALA A 163 4.96 7.52 16.12
C ALA A 163 4.31 8.91 16.23
N ALA A 164 4.95 9.95 15.68
CA ALA A 164 4.42 11.31 15.68
C ALA A 164 3.08 11.40 14.93
N LEU A 165 2.98 10.80 13.75
CA LEU A 165 1.75 10.76 12.96
C LEU A 165 0.67 9.94 13.66
N GLY A 166 1.01 8.81 14.26
CA GLY A 166 0.10 8.00 15.05
C GLY A 166 -0.51 8.79 16.22
N VAL A 167 0.33 9.49 16.99
CA VAL A 167 -0.14 10.38 18.06
C VAL A 167 -1.06 11.47 17.51
N ALA A 168 -0.73 12.08 16.37
CA ALA A 168 -1.56 13.09 15.74
C ALA A 168 -2.94 12.54 15.30
N VAL A 169 -2.99 11.29 14.81
CA VAL A 169 -4.24 10.62 14.40
C VAL A 169 -5.12 10.30 15.62
N PHE A 170 -4.55 9.83 16.73
CA PHE A 170 -5.34 9.41 17.89
C PHE A 170 -5.65 10.54 18.89
N LYS A 171 -4.82 11.59 18.97
CA LYS A 171 -5.08 12.77 19.83
C LYS A 171 -5.71 13.94 19.07
N GLY A 172 -5.55 14.03 17.76
CA GLY A 172 -6.02 15.17 16.95
C GLY A 172 -7.46 15.02 16.45
N SER A 173 -8.20 16.13 16.42
CA SER A 173 -9.53 16.23 15.78
C SER A 173 -9.46 16.35 14.24
N LYS A 174 -8.24 16.37 13.67
CA LYS A 174 -8.03 16.54 12.23
C LYS A 174 -8.24 15.22 11.50
N ARG A 175 -9.22 15.20 10.59
CA ARG A 175 -9.50 14.08 9.68
C ARG A 175 -8.38 13.98 8.63
N ILE A 176 -7.28 13.31 8.96
CA ILE A 176 -6.23 12.99 7.99
C ILE A 176 -6.81 11.99 6.97
N PRO A 177 -6.72 12.24 5.66
CA PRO A 177 -7.17 11.29 4.64
C PRO A 177 -6.17 10.13 4.54
N ILE A 178 -6.25 9.21 5.50
CA ILE A 178 -5.40 8.02 5.62
C ILE A 178 -5.39 7.21 4.31
N GLY A 179 -6.54 7.16 3.61
CA GLY A 179 -6.66 6.47 2.33
C GLY A 179 -5.84 7.10 1.19
N THR A 180 -5.62 8.42 1.20
CA THR A 180 -4.76 9.10 0.20
C THR A 180 -3.29 8.87 0.51
N PHE A 181 -2.95 8.94 1.79
CA PHE A 181 -1.61 8.66 2.28
C PHE A 181 -1.14 7.25 1.89
N PHE A 182 -1.93 6.21 2.17
CA PHE A 182 -1.58 4.84 1.78
C PHE A 182 -1.52 4.63 0.26
N LYS A 183 -2.34 5.36 -0.53
CA LYS A 183 -2.23 5.30 -2.00
C LYS A 183 -0.89 5.87 -2.47
N ALA A 184 -0.46 7.00 -1.92
CA ALA A 184 0.81 7.63 -2.28
C ALA A 184 1.99 6.73 -1.91
N THR A 185 2.02 6.18 -0.68
CA THR A 185 3.09 5.27 -0.26
C THR A 185 3.08 3.94 -1.03
N SER A 186 1.90 3.44 -1.43
CA SER A 186 1.79 2.24 -2.27
C SER A 186 2.44 2.43 -3.64
N VAL A 187 2.39 3.61 -4.26
CA VAL A 187 3.06 3.85 -5.55
C VAL A 187 4.57 3.63 -5.41
N PHE A 188 5.18 4.20 -4.38
CA PHE A 188 6.61 4.00 -4.11
C PHE A 188 6.94 2.53 -3.84
N LEU A 189 6.08 1.79 -3.14
CA LEU A 189 6.28 0.36 -2.93
C LEU A 189 6.19 -0.45 -4.22
N VAL A 190 5.30 -0.11 -5.16
CA VAL A 190 5.25 -0.78 -6.46
C VAL A 190 6.58 -0.60 -7.19
N MET A 191 7.18 0.59 -7.12
CA MET A 191 8.49 0.87 -7.74
C MET A 191 9.61 0.04 -7.10
N ILE A 192 9.66 0.00 -5.77
CA ILE A 192 10.64 -0.83 -5.04
C ILE A 192 10.42 -2.31 -5.39
N ALA A 193 9.17 -2.79 -5.42
CA ALA A 193 8.88 -4.19 -5.71
C ALA A 193 9.31 -4.59 -7.13
N ALA A 194 9.04 -3.73 -8.11
CA ALA A 194 9.48 -3.92 -9.49
C ALA A 194 10.99 -3.99 -9.56
N GLY A 195 11.68 -3.10 -8.84
CA GLY A 195 13.13 -3.08 -8.82
C GLY A 195 13.77 -4.28 -8.12
N LEU A 196 13.20 -4.75 -7.01
CA LEU A 196 13.65 -5.99 -6.36
C LEU A 196 13.43 -7.20 -7.28
N PHE A 197 12.31 -7.25 -8.00
CA PHE A 197 12.01 -8.33 -8.92
C PHE A 197 13.02 -8.40 -10.07
N VAL A 198 13.32 -7.26 -10.71
CA VAL A 198 14.29 -7.20 -11.81
C VAL A 198 15.70 -7.50 -11.34
N GLN A 199 16.12 -6.98 -10.19
CA GLN A 199 17.42 -7.33 -9.59
C GLN A 199 17.53 -8.84 -9.30
N ALA A 200 16.44 -9.50 -8.90
CA ALA A 200 16.43 -10.94 -8.71
C ALA A 200 16.61 -11.69 -10.05
N VAL A 201 16.01 -11.19 -11.12
CA VAL A 201 16.16 -11.75 -12.47
C VAL A 201 17.58 -11.56 -13.00
N GLY A 202 18.15 -10.35 -12.89
CA GLY A 202 19.55 -10.07 -13.24
C GLY A 202 20.50 -10.98 -12.48
N GLY A 203 20.30 -11.16 -11.17
CA GLY A 203 21.09 -12.11 -10.38
C GLY A 203 20.96 -13.58 -10.85
N LEU A 204 19.80 -14.01 -11.35
CA LEU A 204 19.65 -15.34 -11.97
C LEU A 204 20.39 -15.45 -13.31
N GLN A 205 20.50 -14.35 -14.07
CA GLN A 205 21.27 -14.29 -15.31
C GLN A 205 22.77 -14.34 -15.03
N ASP A 206 23.24 -13.59 -14.03
CA ASP A 206 24.63 -13.60 -13.56
C ASP A 206 25.04 -14.98 -13.05
N ALA A 207 24.12 -15.67 -12.36
CA ALA A 207 24.32 -17.04 -11.89
C ALA A 207 24.25 -18.10 -13.02
N GLY A 208 23.93 -17.69 -14.25
CA GLY A 208 23.78 -18.58 -15.41
C GLY A 208 22.56 -19.51 -15.36
N VAL A 209 21.59 -19.25 -14.47
CA VAL A 209 20.36 -20.05 -14.34
C VAL A 209 19.35 -19.67 -15.41
N VAL A 210 19.24 -18.37 -15.72
CA VAL A 210 18.37 -17.84 -16.77
C VAL A 210 19.24 -17.27 -17.88
N GLY A 211 19.05 -17.74 -19.11
CA GLY A 211 19.74 -17.18 -20.27
C GLY A 211 19.05 -15.91 -20.77
N SER A 212 19.80 -15.06 -21.49
CA SER A 212 19.23 -13.99 -22.29
C SER A 212 19.02 -14.41 -23.75
N VAL A 213 17.95 -13.90 -24.35
CA VAL A 213 17.62 -14.00 -25.78
C VAL A 213 18.60 -13.19 -26.60
N TYR A 214 19.06 -12.04 -26.08
CA TYR A 214 20.03 -11.19 -26.75
C TYR A 214 21.41 -11.40 -26.14
N LYS A 215 22.33 -11.95 -26.95
CA LYS A 215 23.70 -12.27 -26.53
C LYS A 215 24.72 -11.54 -27.38
N THR A 216 25.82 -11.15 -26.77
CA THR A 216 26.98 -10.62 -27.48
C THR A 216 27.62 -11.71 -28.33
N PRO A 217 28.44 -11.37 -29.35
CA PRO A 217 29.20 -12.35 -30.12
C PRO A 217 30.09 -13.28 -29.26
N GLY A 218 30.45 -12.84 -28.05
CA GLY A 218 31.19 -13.64 -27.05
C GLY A 218 30.32 -14.58 -26.21
N GLY A 219 29.01 -14.66 -26.48
CA GLY A 219 28.06 -15.52 -25.77
C GLY A 219 27.59 -15.02 -24.41
N GLN A 220 27.99 -13.81 -24.01
CA GLN A 220 27.56 -13.16 -22.77
C GLN A 220 26.20 -12.46 -22.98
N THR A 221 25.47 -12.19 -21.90
CA THR A 221 24.24 -11.39 -21.94
C THR A 221 24.55 -10.00 -22.51
N ALA A 222 23.81 -9.56 -23.52
CA ALA A 222 24.00 -8.25 -24.11
C ALA A 222 23.06 -7.23 -23.48
N ALA A 223 23.61 -6.07 -23.12
CA ALA A 223 22.85 -4.94 -22.64
C ALA A 223 21.95 -4.38 -23.75
N MET A 224 20.71 -4.02 -23.39
CA MET A 224 19.74 -3.41 -24.29
C MET A 224 20.11 -1.96 -24.64
N TYR A 225 20.66 -1.25 -23.65
CA TYR A 225 21.17 0.11 -23.76
C TYR A 225 22.34 0.28 -22.80
N ASP A 226 23.10 1.36 -22.93
CA ASP A 226 24.15 1.75 -21.99
C ASP A 226 23.90 3.20 -21.56
N LEU A 227 23.63 3.40 -20.27
CA LEU A 227 23.39 4.69 -19.63
C LEU A 227 24.51 5.07 -18.66
N THR A 228 25.66 4.39 -18.70
CA THR A 228 26.81 4.66 -17.81
C THR A 228 27.27 6.12 -17.92
N TRP A 229 27.22 6.69 -19.13
CA TRP A 229 27.57 8.11 -19.38
C TRP A 229 26.64 9.10 -18.65
N LEU A 230 25.39 8.71 -18.40
CA LEU A 230 24.39 9.57 -17.77
C LEU A 230 24.40 9.36 -16.25
N LEU A 231 24.20 8.12 -15.81
CA LEU A 231 24.02 7.78 -14.41
C LEU A 231 24.60 6.38 -14.16
N PRO A 232 25.87 6.29 -13.72
CA PRO A 232 26.50 5.04 -13.36
C PRO A 232 25.77 4.39 -12.19
N GLU A 233 25.65 3.06 -12.15
CA GLU A 233 24.90 2.35 -11.10
C GLU A 233 25.67 2.20 -9.79
N HIS A 234 27.00 2.14 -9.84
CA HIS A 234 27.88 2.12 -8.69
C HIS A 234 29.04 3.11 -8.87
N PRO A 235 29.65 3.64 -7.79
CA PRO A 235 30.87 4.45 -7.88
C PRO A 235 32.03 3.75 -8.61
N VAL A 236 32.02 2.42 -8.64
CA VAL A 236 33.01 1.63 -9.39
C VAL A 236 32.80 1.80 -10.89
N ASP A 237 31.55 1.84 -11.35
CA ASP A 237 31.22 2.02 -12.76
C ASP A 237 31.53 3.44 -13.22
N GLU A 238 31.34 4.44 -12.35
CA GLU A 238 31.85 5.80 -12.56
C GLU A 238 33.36 5.80 -12.78
N THR A 239 34.13 5.11 -11.93
CA THR A 239 35.60 5.03 -12.10
C THR A 239 36.02 4.28 -13.35
N ASN A 240 35.29 3.22 -13.73
CA ASN A 240 35.54 2.47 -14.96
C ASN A 240 35.25 3.34 -16.19
N TYR A 241 34.14 4.08 -16.19
CA TYR A 241 33.77 4.98 -17.27
C TYR A 241 34.82 6.08 -17.48
N ILE A 242 35.28 6.71 -16.39
CA ILE A 242 36.35 7.74 -16.44
C ILE A 242 37.64 7.14 -16.96
N ARG A 243 37.99 5.91 -16.55
CA ARG A 243 39.18 5.21 -17.03
C ARG A 243 39.12 4.95 -18.54
N ASP A 244 37.95 4.52 -19.03
CA ASP A 244 37.82 4.01 -20.40
C ASP A 244 37.54 5.12 -21.43
N THR A 245 36.83 6.19 -21.03
CA THR A 245 36.47 7.31 -21.91
C THR A 245 37.29 8.57 -21.68
N GLY A 246 37.88 8.73 -20.49
CA GLY A 246 38.50 9.97 -20.06
C GLY A 246 37.51 11.07 -19.66
N GLU A 247 36.20 10.81 -19.71
CA GLU A 247 35.15 11.77 -19.37
C GLU A 247 34.45 11.41 -18.06
N HIS A 248 33.90 12.43 -17.40
CA HIS A 248 33.08 12.24 -16.21
C HIS A 248 31.60 12.03 -16.62
N PRO A 249 30.91 11.05 -16.02
CA PRO A 249 29.48 10.91 -16.22
C PRO A 249 28.72 12.11 -15.65
N VAL A 250 27.51 12.35 -16.17
CA VAL A 250 26.70 13.53 -15.80
C VAL A 250 26.33 13.51 -14.32
N PHE A 251 26.03 12.32 -13.79
CA PHE A 251 25.71 12.09 -12.39
C PHE A 251 26.70 11.12 -11.74
N HIS A 252 26.88 11.25 -10.43
CA HIS A 252 27.75 10.37 -9.64
C HIS A 252 27.10 9.00 -9.37
N GLY A 253 27.93 7.97 -9.25
CA GLY A 253 27.50 6.60 -8.98
C GLY A 253 26.76 6.42 -7.66
N GLU A 254 26.94 7.31 -6.68
CA GLU A 254 26.13 7.31 -5.44
C GLU A 254 24.64 7.52 -5.71
N LEU A 255 24.32 8.33 -6.72
CA LEU A 255 22.94 8.57 -7.15
C LEU A 255 22.39 7.34 -7.89
N GLY A 256 23.24 6.63 -8.64
CA GLY A 256 22.92 5.34 -9.23
C GLY A 256 22.52 4.29 -8.21
N VAL A 257 23.32 4.12 -7.15
CA VAL A 257 23.01 3.19 -6.05
C VAL A 257 21.64 3.50 -5.43
N PHE A 258 21.31 4.78 -5.30
CA PHE A 258 19.98 5.20 -4.84
C PHE A 258 18.87 4.76 -5.80
N PHE A 259 18.98 5.05 -7.09
CA PHE A 259 17.95 4.71 -8.08
C PHE A 259 17.86 3.20 -8.35
N ARG A 260 18.98 2.48 -8.32
CA ARG A 260 19.02 1.01 -8.41
C ARG A 260 18.25 0.39 -7.25
N ALA A 261 18.55 0.81 -6.02
CA ALA A 261 17.86 0.27 -4.85
C ALA A 261 16.40 0.76 -4.71
N PHE A 262 16.03 1.93 -5.26
CA PHE A 262 14.68 2.52 -5.09
C PHE A 262 13.73 2.18 -6.24
N LEU A 263 14.22 2.30 -7.47
CA LEU A 263 13.46 2.10 -8.70
C LEU A 263 13.82 0.79 -9.40
N GLY A 264 14.90 0.11 -9.04
CA GLY A 264 15.44 -0.97 -9.87
C GLY A 264 16.10 -0.47 -11.14
N TYR A 265 16.64 0.75 -11.12
CA TYR A 265 17.44 1.26 -12.22
C TYR A 265 18.65 0.35 -12.47
N SER A 266 18.94 0.11 -13.74
CA SER A 266 20.15 -0.53 -14.24
C SER A 266 20.64 0.30 -15.42
N GLU A 267 21.95 0.51 -15.46
CA GLU A 267 22.62 1.27 -16.51
C GLU A 267 22.72 0.48 -17.83
N ASP A 268 22.76 -0.85 -17.74
CA ASP A 268 23.01 -1.78 -18.84
C ASP A 268 22.10 -3.04 -18.82
N PRO A 269 20.77 -2.90 -18.64
CA PRO A 269 19.92 -4.06 -18.40
C PRO A 269 19.84 -4.99 -19.61
N SER A 270 19.66 -6.27 -19.33
CA SER A 270 19.26 -7.22 -20.37
C SER A 270 17.85 -6.89 -20.92
N LEU A 271 17.56 -7.39 -22.12
CA LEU A 271 16.23 -7.24 -22.74
C LEU A 271 15.13 -7.80 -21.82
N GLU A 272 15.41 -8.91 -21.15
CA GLU A 272 14.48 -9.57 -20.23
C GLU A 272 14.22 -8.71 -19.01
N GLU A 273 15.26 -8.15 -18.39
CA GLU A 273 15.13 -7.26 -17.24
C GLU A 273 14.29 -6.03 -17.58
N PHE A 274 14.58 -5.38 -18.72
CA PHE A 274 13.81 -4.24 -19.20
C PHE A 274 12.33 -4.61 -19.44
N ALA A 275 12.07 -5.71 -20.15
CA ALA A 275 10.70 -6.14 -20.45
C ALA A 275 9.94 -6.52 -19.17
N LEU A 276 10.58 -7.28 -18.27
CA LEU A 276 10.00 -7.75 -17.02
C LEU A 276 9.73 -6.59 -16.05
N TYR A 277 10.55 -5.55 -16.05
CA TYR A 277 10.30 -4.33 -15.29
C TYR A 277 8.94 -3.73 -15.64
N TRP A 278 8.69 -3.48 -16.94
CA TRP A 278 7.44 -2.90 -17.41
C TRP A 278 6.25 -3.85 -17.26
N LEU A 279 6.45 -5.14 -17.56
CA LEU A 279 5.42 -6.17 -17.38
C LEU A 279 5.00 -6.29 -15.92
N TYR A 280 5.91 -6.12 -14.97
CA TYR A 280 5.60 -6.14 -13.55
C TYR A 280 4.61 -5.02 -13.18
N TYR A 281 4.82 -3.79 -13.64
CA TYR A 281 3.86 -2.70 -13.42
C TYR A 281 2.50 -2.99 -14.03
N VAL A 282 2.46 -3.49 -15.26
CA VAL A 282 1.21 -3.88 -15.93
C VAL A 282 0.49 -4.97 -15.14
N PHE A 283 1.22 -5.98 -14.68
CA PHE A 283 0.68 -7.06 -13.85
C PHE A 283 0.03 -6.53 -12.57
N VAL A 284 0.73 -5.69 -11.81
CA VAL A 284 0.20 -5.11 -10.57
C VAL A 284 -1.01 -4.23 -10.87
N PHE A 285 -0.96 -3.39 -11.91
CA PHE A 285 -2.07 -2.53 -12.31
C PHE A 285 -3.31 -3.35 -12.69
N VAL A 286 -3.16 -4.39 -13.51
CA VAL A 286 -4.24 -5.29 -13.90
C VAL A 286 -4.83 -5.99 -12.68
N MET A 287 -4.00 -6.46 -11.75
CA MET A 287 -4.47 -7.10 -10.52
C MET A 287 -5.29 -6.14 -9.64
N ILE A 288 -4.84 -4.90 -9.46
CA ILE A 288 -5.59 -3.87 -8.73
C ILE A 288 -6.90 -3.53 -9.46
N ALA A 289 -6.88 -3.37 -10.78
CA ALA A 289 -8.06 -3.08 -11.59
C ALA A 289 -9.10 -4.21 -11.52
N ARG A 290 -8.66 -5.48 -11.59
CA ARG A 290 -9.54 -6.66 -11.46
C ARG A 290 -10.19 -6.73 -10.09
N GLN A 291 -9.45 -6.39 -9.03
CA GLN A 291 -10.02 -6.35 -7.67
C GLN A 291 -11.08 -5.26 -7.52
N ARG A 292 -10.83 -4.06 -8.05
CA ARG A 292 -11.81 -2.96 -8.04
C ARG A 292 -13.08 -3.34 -8.80
N LYS A 293 -12.93 -3.96 -9.99
CA LYS A 293 -14.07 -4.42 -10.78
C LYS A 293 -14.88 -5.49 -10.04
N LYS A 294 -14.23 -6.49 -9.43
CA LYS A 294 -14.91 -7.51 -8.61
C LYS A 294 -15.70 -6.89 -7.46
N ALA A 295 -15.13 -5.91 -6.75
CA ALA A 295 -15.83 -5.20 -5.68
C ALA A 295 -17.07 -4.45 -6.19
N SER A 296 -16.94 -3.71 -7.31
CA SER A 296 -18.08 -3.00 -7.90
C SER A 296 -19.22 -3.93 -8.36
N LEU A 297 -18.87 -5.10 -8.91
CA LEU A 297 -19.84 -6.09 -9.36
C LEU A 297 -20.56 -6.78 -8.20
N ALA A 298 -19.89 -6.96 -7.06
CA ALA A 298 -20.50 -7.53 -5.86
C ALA A 298 -21.49 -6.57 -5.18
N GLU A 299 -21.24 -5.26 -5.27
CA GLU A 299 -22.13 -4.23 -4.70
C GLU A 299 -23.32 -3.86 -5.61
N ALA A 300 -23.23 -4.10 -6.92
CA ALA A 300 -24.24 -3.71 -7.89
C ALA A 300 -25.66 -4.29 -7.62
N PRO A 301 -25.84 -5.57 -7.24
CA PRO A 301 -27.16 -6.12 -6.95
C PRO A 301 -27.80 -5.51 -5.69
N ALA A 302 -27.01 -5.19 -4.67
CA ALA A 302 -27.48 -4.61 -3.42
C ALA A 302 -27.96 -3.15 -3.63
N GLN A 303 -27.21 -2.37 -4.40
CA GLN A 303 -27.59 -0.99 -4.74
C GLN A 303 -28.82 -0.94 -5.65
N GLN A 304 -28.95 -1.89 -6.58
CA GLN A 304 -30.15 -2.01 -7.42
C GLN A 304 -31.39 -2.39 -6.61
N ALA A 305 -31.26 -3.26 -5.61
CA ALA A 305 -32.35 -3.62 -4.70
C ALA A 305 -32.79 -2.44 -3.81
N GLU A 306 -31.82 -1.66 -3.30
CA GLU A 306 -32.10 -0.45 -2.50
C GLU A 306 -32.73 0.67 -3.34
N ALA A 307 -32.26 0.87 -4.58
CA ALA A 307 -32.85 1.80 -5.53
C ALA A 307 -34.29 1.39 -5.94
N ALA A 308 -34.55 0.10 -6.11
CA ALA A 308 -35.89 -0.41 -6.40
C ALA A 308 -36.84 -0.24 -5.19
N GLY A 309 -36.35 -0.47 -3.97
CA GLY A 309 -37.12 -0.27 -2.74
C GLY A 309 -37.47 1.20 -2.48
N THR A 310 -36.53 2.11 -2.72
CA THR A 310 -36.75 3.56 -2.58
C THR A 310 -37.67 4.12 -3.66
N ALA A 311 -37.56 3.64 -4.91
CA ALA A 311 -38.50 3.99 -5.98
C ALA A 311 -39.93 3.50 -5.69
N SER A 312 -40.09 2.30 -5.15
CA SER A 312 -41.39 1.76 -4.74
C SER A 312 -42.01 2.56 -3.59
N ALA A 313 -41.21 2.93 -2.58
CA ALA A 313 -41.66 3.76 -1.46
C ALA A 313 -42.03 5.19 -1.89
N ALA A 314 -41.29 5.78 -2.84
CA ALA A 314 -41.59 7.09 -3.40
C ALA A 314 -42.87 7.07 -4.27
N ALA A 315 -43.12 5.98 -5.01
CA ALA A 315 -44.35 5.80 -5.77
C ALA A 315 -45.58 5.62 -4.86
N ALA A 316 -45.43 4.95 -3.71
CA ALA A 316 -46.50 4.78 -2.72
C ALA A 316 -46.82 6.07 -1.92
N ALA A 317 -45.89 7.01 -1.86
CA ALA A 317 -46.07 8.30 -1.18
C ALA A 317 -46.57 9.43 -2.10
N ALA A 318 -46.79 9.15 -3.39
CA ALA A 318 -47.34 10.12 -4.33
C ALA A 318 -48.79 10.46 -3.97
N PRO A 319 -49.17 11.75 -3.86
CA PRO A 319 -50.54 12.14 -3.53
C PRO A 319 -51.51 11.63 -4.61
N LEU A 320 -52.63 11.03 -4.19
CA LEU A 320 -53.68 10.58 -5.11
C LEU A 320 -54.19 11.77 -5.96
N PRO A 321 -54.48 11.57 -7.26
CA PRO A 321 -55.03 12.63 -8.09
C PRO A 321 -56.35 13.12 -7.51
N GLN A 322 -56.45 14.43 -7.27
CA GLN A 322 -57.72 15.05 -6.86
C GLN A 322 -58.69 14.95 -8.05
N GLU A 323 -59.86 14.34 -7.83
CA GLU A 323 -60.94 14.30 -8.81
C GLU A 323 -61.40 15.72 -9.16
N PRO A 324 -61.73 16.01 -10.43
CA PRO A 324 -62.17 17.34 -10.83
C PRO A 324 -63.56 17.62 -10.25
N GLU A 325 -63.65 18.64 -9.40
CA GLU A 325 -64.88 19.18 -8.83
C GLU A 325 -65.89 19.54 -9.94
N SER A 326 -67.08 18.95 -9.84
CA SER A 326 -68.21 19.20 -10.74
C SER A 326 -68.70 20.64 -10.64
N ALA A 327 -68.76 21.34 -11.77
CA ALA A 327 -69.36 22.67 -11.91
C ALA A 327 -70.87 22.62 -11.59
N GLY A 328 -71.26 23.10 -10.41
CA GLY A 328 -72.64 23.32 -9.99
C GLY A 328 -73.13 24.71 -10.38
N ALA A 329 -74.20 24.76 -11.15
CA ALA A 329 -74.93 25.95 -11.57
C ALA A 329 -75.79 26.57 -10.45
N GLY A 330 -75.97 27.90 -10.48
CA GLY A 330 -77.20 28.54 -9.98
C GLY A 330 -77.07 29.88 -9.24
N GLY A 331 -77.75 30.92 -9.75
CA GLY A 331 -78.35 32.01 -8.94
C GLY A 331 -77.66 33.38 -9.03
N MET A 332 -77.97 34.26 -10.00
CA MET A 332 -79.09 35.22 -10.04
C MET A 332 -78.89 36.46 -9.12
N GLY A 333 -78.81 37.66 -9.73
CA GLY A 333 -78.73 38.95 -9.02
C GLY A 333 -78.83 40.13 -9.99
N GLU A 334 -79.82 40.99 -9.79
CA GLU A 334 -80.44 41.95 -10.71
C GLU A 334 -79.64 43.17 -11.20
N LYS A 335 -80.11 43.72 -12.33
CA LYS A 335 -79.89 45.09 -12.89
C LYS A 335 -80.53 46.16 -11.97
N PRO A 336 -80.14 47.47 -12.01
CA PRO A 336 -80.22 48.37 -13.18
C PRO A 336 -78.99 49.33 -13.25
N ALA A 337 -78.75 50.28 -14.15
CA ALA A 337 -79.57 51.20 -14.93
C ALA A 337 -78.76 51.77 -16.12
N ARG A 338 -79.47 52.32 -17.10
CA ARG A 338 -78.95 52.98 -18.32
C ARG A 338 -79.09 54.50 -18.14
N LYS A 339 -78.03 55.28 -18.39
CA LYS A 339 -77.98 56.75 -18.69
C LYS A 339 -76.48 57.11 -18.72
N GLY A 340 -75.87 57.81 -19.66
CA GLY A 340 -76.28 58.59 -20.82
C GLY A 340 -75.11 59.55 -21.07
N LYS A 341 -74.48 59.48 -22.26
CA LYS A 341 -73.65 60.56 -22.81
C LYS A 341 -74.58 61.69 -23.31
N PRO A 342 -74.10 62.94 -23.42
CA PRO A 342 -73.51 63.37 -24.69
C PRO A 342 -72.24 64.22 -24.53
N THR A 343 -71.50 64.30 -25.64
CA THR A 343 -70.34 65.15 -25.88
C THR A 343 -70.68 66.64 -25.85
N ALA A 344 -69.63 67.44 -25.76
CA ALA A 344 -69.60 68.72 -26.44
C ALA A 344 -70.15 68.60 -27.88
N VAL A 345 -71.03 69.56 -28.21
CA VAL A 345 -71.52 70.05 -29.52
C VAL A 345 -72.16 69.04 -30.47
#